data_AF-A0A972AYG3-F1
#
_entry.id   AF-A0A972AYG3-F1
#
_cell.length_a   1.000
_cell.length_b   1.000
_cell.length_c   1.000
_cell.angle_alpha   90.00
_cell.angle_beta   90.00
_cell.angle_gamma   90.00
#
_symmetry.space_group_name_H-M   'P 1'
#
loop_
_entity.id
_entity.type
_entity.pdbx_description
1 polymer ?
#
loop_
_entity_poly.entity_id
_entity_poly.type
_entity_poly.pdbx_seq_one_letter_code
_entity_poly.pdbx_strand_id
1 'polypeptide(L)' 'MNLTPEVVWRIFITTGSITAYLLYKQLSSLRKQTIQ' A
#
# COMPACT_ATOMS: atom_id res chain seq x y z
N MET A 1 -8.97 -10.17 -7.12
CA MET A 1 -7.73 -9.38 -7.22
C MET A 1 -7.15 -9.24 -5.83
N ASN A 2 -5.94 -9.75 -5.57
CA ASN A 2 -5.29 -9.53 -4.27
C ASN A 2 -4.70 -8.12 -4.23
N LEU A 3 -5.14 -7.32 -3.26
CA LEU A 3 -4.66 -5.97 -3.07
C LEU A 3 -3.30 -6.02 -2.35
N THR A 4 -2.20 -5.93 -3.11
CA THR A 4 -0.84 -5.93 -2.56
C THR A 4 -0.32 -4.50 -2.36
N PRO A 5 0.64 -4.27 -1.45
CA PRO A 5 1.29 -2.97 -1.29
C PRO A 5 1.82 -2.41 -2.62
N GLU A 6 2.37 -3.27 -3.48
CA GLU A 6 2.86 -2.85 -4.80
C GLU A 6 1.75 -2.30 -5.72
N VAL A 7 0.57 -2.93 -5.71
CA VAL A 7 -0.59 -2.47 -6.50
C VAL A 7 -1.07 -1.11 -5.98
N VAL A 8 -1.17 -0.95 -4.67
CA VAL A 8 -1.62 0.31 -4.05
C VAL A 8 -0.60 1.43 -4.28
N TRP A 9 0.70 1.13 -4.26
CA TRP A 9 1.74 2.08 -4.61
C TRP A 9 1.62 2.59 -6.06
N ARG A 10 1.36 1.68 -7.01
CA ARG A 10 1.14 2.06 -8.42
C ARG A 10 -0.08 2.98 -8.57
N ILE A 11 -1.17 2.70 -7.86
CA ILE A 11 -2.36 3.57 -7.86
C ILE A 11 -2.02 4.97 -7.35
N PHE A 12 -1.25 5.08 -6.27
CA PHE A 12 -0.80 6.37 -5.76
C PHE A 12 0.03 7.14 -6.80
N ILE A 13 1.04 6.50 -7.42
CA ILE A 13 1.89 7.15 -8.42
C ILE A 13 1.10 7.62 -9.64
N THR A 14 0.08 6.86 -10.06
CA THR A 14 -0.74 7.21 -11.24
C THR A 14 -1.81 8.27 -10.93
N THR A 15 -2.35 8.31 -9.71
CA THR A 15 -3.52 9.16 -9.39
C THR A 15 -3.19 10.33 -8.46
N GLY A 16 -2.05 10.30 -7.77
CA GLY A 16 -1.73 11.23 -6.68
C GLY A 16 -2.65 11.10 -5.46
N SER A 17 -3.48 10.05 -5.38
CA SER A 17 -4.49 9.92 -4.32
C SER A 17 -3.85 9.68 -2.95
N ILE A 18 -4.08 10.62 -2.03
CA ILE A 18 -3.65 10.51 -0.62
C ILE A 18 -4.20 9.24 0.04
N THR A 19 -5.43 8.83 -0.30
CA THR A 19 -6.04 7.61 0.23
C THR A 19 -5.24 6.36 -0.19
N ALA A 20 -4.74 6.32 -1.43
CA ALA A 20 -3.87 5.22 -1.88
C ALA A 20 -2.54 5.22 -1.13
N TYR A 21 -1.94 6.38 -0.86
CA TYR A 21 -0.71 6.46 -0.06
C TYR A 21 -0.92 5.95 1.38
N LEU A 22 -2.00 6.36 2.04
CA LEU A 22 -2.32 5.90 3.40
C LEU A 22 -2.54 4.39 3.45
N LEU A 23 -3.24 3.84 2.46
CA LEU A 23 -3.48 2.41 2.36
C LEU A 23 -2.18 1.63 2.10
N TYR A 24 -1.29 2.13 1.25
CA TYR A 24 0.05 1.56 1.04
C TYR A 24 0.84 1.51 2.36
N LYS A 25 0.79 2.58 3.16
CA LYS A 25 1.46 2.65 4.46
C LYS A 25 0.91 1.62 5.43
N GLN A 26 -0.41 1.45 5.50
CA GLN A 26 -1.04 0.44 6.37
C GLN A 26 -0.64 -0.99 5.98
N LEU A 27 -0.73 -1.32 4.69
CA LEU A 27 -0.36 -2.65 4.19
C LEU A 27 1.14 -2.93 4.37
N SER A 28 1.99 -1.92 4.17
CA SER A 28 3.43 -2.04 4.38
C SER A 28 3.81 -2.22 5.86
N SER A 29 3.09 -1.58 6.78
CA SER A 29 3.30 -1.77 8.21
C SER A 29 2.88 -3.16 8.68
N LEU A 30 1.75 -3.68 8.18
CA LEU A 30 1.30 -5.05 8.48
C LEU A 30 2.32 -6.09 8.00
N ARG A 31 2.90 -5.91 6.81
CA ARG A 31 3.96 -6.80 6.30
C ARG A 31 5.20 -6.83 7.19
N LYS A 32 5.53 -5.72 7.86
CA LYS A 32 6.68 -5.66 8.78
C LYS A 32 6.41 -6.40 10.09
N GLN A 33 5.18 -6.41 10.58
CA GLN A 33 4.81 -7.15 11.80
C GLN A 33 4.75 -8.67 11.58
N THR A 34 4.48 -9.15 10.37
CA THR A 34 4.45 -10.59 10.06
C THR A 34 5.86 -11.21 9.92
N ILE A 35 6.91 -10.41 9.81
CA ILE A 35 8.30 -10.87 9.62
C ILE A 35 9.14 -10.68 10.90
N GLN A 36 8.55 -10.20 12.01
CA GLN A 36 9.19 -10.15 13.33
C GLN A 36 8.80 -11.33 14.21
#